data_AF-A0A1Q3B6E3-F1
#
_entry.id   AF-A0A1Q3B6E3-F1
#
_cell.length_a   1.000
_cell.length_b   1.000
_cell.length_c   1.000
_cell.angle_alpha   90.00
_cell.angle_beta   90.00
_cell.angle_gamma   90.00
#
_symmetry.space_group_name_H-M   'P 1'
#
loop_
_entity.id
_entity.type
_entity.pdbx_description
1 polymer ?
#
loop_
_entity_poly.entity_id
_entity_poly.type
_entity_poly.pdbx_seq_one_letter_code
_entity_poly.pdbx_strand_id
1 'polypeptide(L)'
;MKGICLKDMPSFIRTTDKDDLIIDIILDVTERAKRASAIILNTFNSMEHQFLSALSSMLPPIYSIGPLQLLLNEVPDTDLKHFGSNLWKEEPECLEWLGSMDANSVVYVNFGSITVMTPDQLVEFAWGLANSKQTFLWIISPDLVSGDSAILPPEFFADTKDRALLASWCPQEKVLNHLAIGGFLTHSGWNSTIESVCGGVPMICCPFFAEQQTNCRYCCTKCGIGMEINNDVKRDEVESLARELTEGDKGKE
;
A
#
# COMPACT_ATOMS: atom_id res chain seq x y z
N MET A 1 -4.24 11.20 17.05
CA MET A 1 -5.31 11.36 16.04
C MET A 1 -6.64 11.55 16.76
N LYS A 2 -7.35 12.66 16.56
CA LYS A 2 -8.70 12.83 17.15
C LYS A 2 -9.65 11.80 16.51
N GLY A 3 -10.51 11.18 17.31
CA GLY A 3 -11.51 10.22 16.82
C GLY A 3 -10.94 8.90 16.31
N ILE A 4 -9.79 8.47 16.83
CA ILE A 4 -9.28 7.11 16.60
C ILE A 4 -10.10 6.10 17.41
N CYS A 5 -10.42 4.96 16.84
CA CYS A 5 -11.16 3.88 17.50
C CYS A 5 -10.39 2.56 17.47
N LEU A 6 -10.90 1.52 18.14
CA LEU A 6 -10.25 0.20 18.19
C LEU A 6 -10.05 -0.40 16.79
N LYS A 7 -10.92 -0.07 15.82
CA LYS A 7 -10.81 -0.49 14.41
C LYS A 7 -9.59 0.10 13.69
N ASP A 8 -9.01 1.17 14.21
CA ASP A 8 -7.88 1.87 13.60
C ASP A 8 -6.53 1.47 14.25
N MET A 9 -6.56 0.82 15.41
CA MET A 9 -5.36 0.32 16.09
C MET A 9 -4.76 -0.88 15.36
N PRO A 10 -3.45 -1.17 15.50
CA PRO A 10 -2.84 -2.32 14.86
C PRO A 10 -3.63 -3.62 15.14
N SER A 11 -3.94 -4.40 14.11
CA SER A 11 -4.88 -5.53 14.25
C SER A 11 -4.42 -6.60 15.24
N PHE A 12 -3.12 -6.69 15.51
CA PHE A 12 -2.53 -7.65 16.45
C PHE A 12 -3.04 -7.50 17.89
N ILE A 13 -3.54 -6.33 18.30
CA ILE A 13 -4.12 -6.17 19.65
C ILE A 13 -5.57 -6.69 19.75
N ARG A 14 -6.17 -7.12 18.64
CA ARG A 14 -7.60 -7.50 18.55
C ARG A 14 -7.80 -9.00 18.76
N THR A 15 -7.29 -9.51 19.87
CA THR A 15 -7.41 -10.92 20.26
C THR A 15 -8.11 -11.04 21.61
N THR A 16 -8.79 -12.17 21.82
CA THR A 16 -9.33 -12.55 23.13
C THR A 16 -8.49 -13.63 23.79
N ASP A 17 -7.47 -14.14 23.09
CA ASP A 17 -6.52 -15.07 23.64
C ASP A 17 -5.56 -14.34 24.58
N LYS A 18 -5.42 -14.86 25.80
CA LYS A 18 -4.55 -14.28 26.81
C LYS A 18 -3.09 -14.69 26.63
N ASP A 19 -2.86 -15.77 25.89
CA ASP A 19 -1.55 -16.35 25.61
C ASP A 19 -1.16 -16.10 24.13
N ASP A 20 -1.69 -15.03 23.52
CA ASP A 20 -1.40 -14.63 22.15
C ASP A 20 0.07 -14.26 21.98
N LEU A 21 0.81 -15.12 21.28
CA LEU A 21 2.26 -14.98 21.08
C LEU A 21 2.65 -13.64 20.44
N ILE A 22 1.83 -13.11 19.53
CA ILE A 22 2.15 -11.85 18.84
C ILE A 22 2.04 -10.68 19.81
N ILE A 23 1.02 -10.68 20.68
CA ILE A 23 0.92 -9.67 21.75
C ILE A 23 2.13 -9.74 22.68
N ASP A 24 2.53 -10.93 23.12
CA ASP A 24 3.68 -11.09 24.01
C ASP A 24 4.97 -10.54 23.37
N ILE A 25 5.19 -10.82 22.08
CA ILE A 25 6.32 -10.27 21.32
C ILE A 25 6.24 -8.74 21.24
N ILE A 26 5.07 -8.17 20.93
CA ILE A 26 4.90 -6.71 20.81
C ILE A 26 5.17 -6.04 22.16
N LEU A 27 4.71 -6.61 23.26
CA LEU A 27 4.96 -6.09 24.61
C LEU A 27 6.45 -6.12 24.96
N ASP A 28 7.14 -7.24 24.72
CA ASP A 28 8.60 -7.34 24.94
C ASP A 28 9.37 -6.33 24.11
N VAL A 29 9.10 -6.26 22.80
CA VAL A 29 9.78 -5.32 21.89
C VAL A 29 9.52 -3.86 22.31
N THR A 30 8.30 -3.53 22.73
CA THR A 30 7.96 -2.18 23.19
C THR A 30 8.72 -1.80 24.47
N GLU A 31 8.84 -2.71 25.44
CA GLU A 31 9.62 -2.46 26.64
C GLU A 31 11.13 -2.37 26.36
N ARG A 32 11.64 -3.16 25.42
CA ARG A 32 13.04 -3.11 25.00
C ARG A 32 13.36 -1.85 24.20
N ALA A 33 12.43 -1.33 23.40
CA ALA A 33 12.62 -0.09 22.64
C ALA A 33 12.95 1.10 23.56
N LYS A 34 12.39 1.14 24.77
CA LYS A 34 12.71 2.16 25.79
C LYS A 34 14.17 2.15 26.26
N ARG A 35 14.89 1.05 26.04
CA ARG A 35 16.29 0.85 26.44
C ARG A 35 17.27 0.94 25.26
N ALA A 36 16.77 1.19 24.05
CA ALA A 36 17.63 1.35 22.87
C ALA A 36 18.49 2.62 23.00
N SER A 37 19.64 2.65 22.34
CA SER A 37 20.46 3.87 22.26
C SER A 37 19.78 4.95 21.42
N ALA A 38 19.02 4.53 20.40
CA ALA A 38 18.25 5.36 19.49
C ALA A 38 17.21 4.51 18.75
N ILE A 39 16.19 5.16 18.18
CA ILE A 39 15.19 4.55 17.30
C ILE A 39 15.25 5.25 15.95
N ILE A 40 15.32 4.48 14.88
CA ILE A 40 15.37 4.98 13.50
C ILE A 40 14.05 4.65 12.82
N LEU A 41 13.42 5.65 12.20
CA LEU A 41 12.13 5.52 11.53
C LEU A 41 12.24 5.96 10.07
N ASN A 42 11.69 5.15 9.15
CA ASN A 42 11.49 5.54 7.75
C ASN A 42 10.27 6.45 7.64
N THR A 43 10.44 7.71 8.03
CA THR A 43 9.45 8.79 7.95
C THR A 43 10.18 10.13 7.97
N PHE A 44 9.48 11.24 7.83
CA PHE A 44 10.06 12.59 7.86
C PHE A 44 9.21 13.56 8.68
N ASN A 45 9.85 14.60 9.23
CA ASN A 45 9.24 15.45 10.24
C ASN A 45 7.97 16.18 9.76
N SER A 46 7.92 16.68 8.51
CA SER A 46 6.72 17.38 8.02
C SER A 46 5.52 16.46 7.83
N MET A 47 5.71 15.15 7.67
CA MET A 47 4.62 14.17 7.64
C MET A 47 4.09 13.94 9.05
N GLU A 48 4.93 13.51 9.99
CA GLU A 48 4.47 12.96 11.27
C GLU A 48 4.87 13.78 12.51
N HIS A 49 5.08 15.10 12.39
CA HIS A 49 5.63 15.95 13.45
C HIS A 49 4.99 15.74 14.84
N GLN A 50 3.66 15.69 14.90
CA GLN A 50 2.93 15.54 16.17
C GLN A 50 3.21 14.17 16.82
N PHE A 51 3.34 13.11 16.02
CA PHE A 51 3.63 11.77 16.52
C PHE A 51 5.09 11.66 16.96
N LEU A 52 6.02 12.16 16.13
CA LEU A 52 7.45 12.17 16.46
C LEU A 52 7.72 12.94 17.76
N SER A 53 7.05 14.09 17.94
CA SER A 53 7.14 14.87 19.18
C SER A 53 6.61 14.09 20.38
N ALA A 54 5.46 13.44 20.26
CA ALA A 54 4.92 12.60 21.34
C ALA A 54 5.85 11.43 21.69
N LEU A 55 6.35 10.70 20.69
CA LEU A 55 7.25 9.58 20.89
C LEU A 55 8.59 10.01 21.52
N SER A 56 9.13 11.17 21.13
CA SER A 56 10.38 11.71 21.69
C SER A 56 10.30 12.02 23.19
N SER A 57 9.09 12.18 23.74
CA SER A 57 8.88 12.39 25.18
C SER A 57 8.88 11.08 25.98
N MET A 58 8.75 9.92 25.31
CA MET A 58 8.55 8.61 25.93
C MET A 58 9.68 7.62 25.63
N LEU A 59 10.43 7.84 24.56
CA LEU A 59 11.41 6.91 24.01
C LEU A 59 12.80 7.56 23.93
N PRO A 60 13.88 6.75 23.76
CA PRO A 60 15.21 7.24 23.42
C PRO A 60 15.21 8.11 22.15
N PRO A 61 16.33 8.80 21.83
CA PRO A 61 16.42 9.67 20.66
C PRO A 61 15.87 9.02 19.39
N ILE A 62 14.92 9.70 18.75
CA ILE A 62 14.25 9.25 17.53
C ILE A 62 14.82 10.00 16.33
N TYR A 63 15.24 9.26 15.32
CA TYR A 63 15.73 9.79 14.06
C TYR A 63 14.80 9.37 12.93
N SER A 64 14.03 10.34 12.42
CA SER A 64 13.25 10.20 11.19
C SER A 64 14.19 10.40 10.00
N ILE A 65 14.57 9.31 9.33
CA ILE A 65 15.55 9.31 8.22
C ILE A 65 14.91 8.99 6.87
N GLY A 66 13.60 9.04 6.78
CA GLY A 66 12.88 8.82 5.53
C GLY A 66 12.69 10.11 4.72
N PRO A 67 12.05 10.01 3.55
CA PRO A 67 11.68 8.76 2.87
C PRO A 67 12.91 8.11 2.23
N LEU A 68 13.20 6.85 2.61
CA LEU A 68 14.45 6.16 2.23
C LEU A 68 14.68 6.09 0.71
N GLN A 69 13.60 5.93 -0.07
CA GLN A 69 13.68 5.83 -1.53
C GLN A 69 14.22 7.11 -2.19
N LEU A 70 13.82 8.29 -1.69
CA LEU A 70 14.36 9.55 -2.23
C LEU A 70 15.84 9.73 -1.86
N LEU A 71 16.24 9.30 -0.66
CA LEU A 71 17.63 9.35 -0.24
C LEU A 71 18.51 8.40 -1.06
N LEU A 72 18.01 7.23 -1.43
CA LEU A 72 18.73 6.27 -2.29
C LEU A 72 19.05 6.87 -3.67
N ASN A 73 18.16 7.71 -4.21
CA ASN A 73 18.39 8.40 -5.49
C ASN A 73 19.53 9.43 -5.42
N GLU A 74 19.92 9.89 -4.22
CA GLU A 74 21.04 10.81 -4.00
C GLU A 74 22.37 10.09 -3.72
N VAL A 75 22.35 8.78 -3.46
CA VAL A 75 23.57 8.01 -3.19
C VAL A 75 24.35 7.84 -4.50
N PRO A 76 25.65 8.18 -4.54
CA PRO A 76 26.49 8.01 -5.73
C PRO A 76 26.45 6.58 -6.26
N ASP A 77 26.64 6.47 -7.57
CA ASP A 77 26.67 5.20 -8.30
C ASP A 77 27.82 4.33 -7.76
N THR A 78 27.47 3.38 -6.90
CA THR A 78 28.37 2.42 -6.26
C THR A 78 27.93 1.01 -6.62
N ASP A 79 28.79 0.02 -6.39
CA ASP A 79 28.49 -1.42 -6.59
C ASP A 79 27.24 -1.89 -5.82
N LEU A 80 26.66 -1.04 -4.95
CA LEU A 80 25.45 -1.27 -4.21
C LEU A 80 24.16 -1.22 -5.05
N LYS A 81 24.17 -0.67 -6.28
CA LYS A 81 22.97 -0.63 -7.15
C LYS A 81 22.43 -2.01 -7.53
N HIS A 82 23.24 -3.05 -7.38
CA HIS A 82 22.81 -4.44 -7.61
C HIS A 82 22.05 -5.04 -6.42
N PHE A 83 22.09 -4.42 -5.24
CA PHE A 83 21.29 -4.82 -4.10
C PHE A 83 19.91 -4.14 -4.19
N GLY A 84 18.99 -4.76 -4.92
CA GLY A 84 17.59 -4.36 -4.89
C GLY A 84 16.95 -4.69 -3.53
N SER A 85 16.01 -3.85 -3.08
CA SER A 85 15.18 -4.10 -1.89
C SER A 85 13.94 -4.95 -2.20
N ASN A 86 14.00 -5.78 -3.25
CA ASN A 86 12.90 -6.60 -3.71
C ASN A 86 13.07 -8.05 -3.29
N LEU A 87 11.98 -8.66 -2.84
CA LEU A 87 11.91 -10.09 -2.56
C LEU A 87 11.67 -10.93 -3.83
N TRP A 88 11.23 -10.27 -4.91
CA TRP A 88 10.77 -10.91 -6.14
C TRP A 88 11.47 -10.34 -7.38
N LYS A 89 11.50 -11.13 -8.45
CA LYS A 89 12.05 -10.70 -9.74
C LYS A 89 11.08 -9.71 -10.38
N GLU A 90 11.55 -8.49 -10.62
CA GLU A 90 10.78 -7.45 -11.29
C GLU A 90 10.56 -7.76 -12.78
N GLU A 91 9.36 -7.43 -13.27
CA GLU A 91 9.00 -7.41 -14.69
C GLU A 91 8.96 -5.94 -15.17
N PRO A 92 10.06 -5.40 -15.72
CA PRO A 92 10.13 -3.99 -16.13
C PRO A 92 9.22 -3.65 -17.32
N GLU A 93 8.70 -4.65 -18.03
CA GLU A 93 7.80 -4.51 -19.19
C GLU A 93 6.53 -3.71 -18.85
N CYS A 94 6.12 -3.68 -17.57
CA CYS A 94 5.01 -2.84 -17.13
C CYS A 94 5.28 -1.34 -17.35
N LEU A 95 6.54 -0.91 -17.28
CA LEU A 95 6.92 0.49 -17.52
C LEU A 95 6.75 0.87 -18.99
N GLU A 96 7.05 -0.05 -19.92
CA GLU A 96 6.85 0.19 -21.35
C GLU A 96 5.36 0.31 -21.68
N TRP A 97 4.52 -0.55 -21.08
CA TRP A 97 3.07 -0.47 -21.21
C TRP A 97 2.52 0.85 -20.67
N LEU A 98 2.96 1.27 -19.48
CA LEU A 98 2.59 2.56 -18.89
C LEU A 98 3.01 3.75 -19.77
N GLY A 99 4.14 3.65 -20.48
CA GLY A 99 4.61 4.67 -21.42
C GLY A 99 3.68 4.94 -22.62
N SER A 100 2.72 4.04 -22.87
CA SER A 100 1.70 4.19 -23.91
C SER A 100 0.36 4.76 -23.41
N MET A 101 0.24 5.01 -22.11
CA MET A 101 -1.00 5.46 -21.47
C MET A 101 -1.02 6.98 -21.26
N ASP A 102 -2.22 7.55 -21.21
CA ASP A 102 -2.41 8.98 -20.89
C ASP A 102 -2.02 9.27 -19.44
N ALA A 103 -1.63 10.52 -19.16
CA ALA A 103 -1.27 10.94 -17.82
C ALA A 103 -2.45 10.79 -16.84
N ASN A 104 -2.17 10.33 -15.62
CA ASN A 104 -3.15 10.11 -14.55
C ASN A 104 -4.36 9.22 -14.94
N SER A 105 -4.18 8.30 -15.90
CA SER A 105 -5.27 7.46 -16.44
C SER A 105 -5.28 6.03 -15.91
N VAL A 106 -4.23 5.61 -15.21
CA VAL A 106 -4.04 4.21 -14.78
C VAL A 106 -4.19 4.08 -13.28
N VAL A 107 -5.04 3.14 -12.86
CA VAL A 107 -5.10 2.67 -11.46
C VAL A 107 -4.04 1.58 -11.27
N TYR A 108 -3.07 1.83 -10.40
CA TYR A 108 -2.12 0.82 -9.96
C TYR A 108 -2.72 0.01 -8.81
N VAL A 109 -2.59 -1.32 -8.84
CA VAL A 109 -3.14 -2.23 -7.82
C VAL A 109 -2.04 -3.15 -7.32
N ASN A 110 -1.73 -3.09 -6.02
CA ASN A 110 -0.78 -3.99 -5.38
C ASN A 110 -1.03 -4.11 -3.86
N PHE A 111 -1.24 -5.35 -3.39
CA PHE A 111 -1.50 -5.66 -1.98
C PHE A 111 -0.24 -6.10 -1.20
N GLY A 112 0.94 -5.90 -1.78
CA GLY A 112 2.23 -6.19 -1.15
C GLY A 112 2.59 -7.67 -1.20
N SER A 113 3.61 -8.05 -0.44
CA SER A 113 4.24 -9.38 -0.53
C SER A 113 3.71 -10.44 0.43
N ILE A 114 2.95 -10.05 1.46
CA ILE A 114 2.53 -10.96 2.56
C ILE A 114 1.00 -11.09 2.62
N THR A 115 0.27 -10.12 2.09
CA THR A 115 -1.19 -10.13 2.15
C THR A 115 -1.76 -11.25 1.30
N VAL A 116 -2.53 -12.13 1.91
CA VAL A 116 -3.27 -13.19 1.21
C VAL A 116 -4.75 -12.83 1.22
N MET A 117 -5.36 -12.77 0.04
CA MET A 117 -6.79 -12.55 -0.13
C MET A 117 -7.54 -13.88 -0.27
N THR A 118 -8.81 -13.87 0.10
CA THR A 118 -9.72 -14.98 -0.19
C THR A 118 -10.09 -14.99 -1.68
N PRO A 119 -10.47 -16.14 -2.25
CA PRO A 119 -10.98 -16.21 -3.62
C PRO A 119 -12.17 -15.26 -3.86
N ASP A 120 -13.06 -15.10 -2.88
CA ASP A 120 -14.21 -14.19 -2.98
C ASP A 120 -13.77 -12.73 -3.08
N GLN A 121 -12.83 -12.30 -2.23
CA GLN A 121 -12.26 -10.95 -2.31
C GLN A 121 -11.58 -10.70 -3.66
N LEU A 122 -10.84 -11.68 -4.19
CA LEU A 122 -10.21 -11.59 -5.50
C LEU A 122 -11.26 -11.33 -6.59
N VAL A 123 -12.36 -12.07 -6.58
CA VAL A 123 -13.46 -11.93 -7.54
C VAL A 123 -14.12 -10.56 -7.43
N GLU A 124 -14.34 -10.06 -6.21
CA GLU A 124 -14.93 -8.73 -6.00
C GLU A 124 -14.00 -7.61 -6.48
N PHE A 125 -12.69 -7.69 -6.23
CA PHE A 125 -11.72 -6.74 -6.79
C PHE A 125 -11.68 -6.79 -8.31
N ALA A 126 -11.60 -7.99 -8.89
CA ALA A 126 -11.52 -8.17 -10.33
C ALA A 126 -12.73 -7.56 -11.04
N TRP A 127 -13.95 -7.90 -10.59
CA TRP A 127 -15.15 -7.35 -11.22
C TRP A 127 -15.36 -5.87 -10.91
N GLY A 128 -14.96 -5.38 -9.73
CA GLY A 128 -15.01 -3.96 -9.44
C GLY A 128 -14.11 -3.13 -10.36
N LEU A 129 -12.87 -3.59 -10.57
CA LEU A 129 -11.94 -2.99 -11.52
C LEU A 129 -12.47 -3.06 -12.95
N ALA A 130 -12.93 -4.23 -13.41
CA ALA A 130 -13.49 -4.39 -14.75
C ALA A 130 -14.74 -3.53 -15.00
N ASN A 131 -15.62 -3.40 -14.01
CA ASN A 131 -16.84 -2.60 -14.10
C ASN A 131 -16.57 -1.10 -14.07
N SER A 132 -15.51 -0.64 -13.39
CA SER A 132 -15.09 0.76 -13.38
C SER A 132 -14.76 1.33 -14.76
N LYS A 133 -14.45 0.45 -15.72
CA LYS A 133 -13.98 0.77 -17.07
C LYS A 133 -12.68 1.61 -17.12
N GLN A 134 -12.01 1.77 -15.99
CA GLN A 134 -10.68 2.39 -15.89
C GLN A 134 -9.60 1.47 -16.44
N THR A 135 -8.50 2.06 -16.88
CA THR A 135 -7.27 1.34 -17.20
C THR A 135 -6.54 1.00 -15.90
N PHE A 136 -6.01 -0.23 -15.77
CA PHE A 136 -5.33 -0.63 -14.54
C PHE A 136 -4.14 -1.56 -14.76
N LEU A 137 -3.13 -1.39 -13.91
CA LEU A 137 -2.00 -2.32 -13.75
C LEU A 137 -2.21 -3.06 -12.43
N TRP A 138 -2.38 -4.38 -12.49
CA TRP A 138 -2.57 -5.20 -11.30
C TRP A 138 -1.43 -6.19 -11.10
N ILE A 139 -0.73 -6.02 -9.99
CA ILE A 139 0.24 -7.01 -9.50
C ILE A 139 -0.52 -8.10 -8.77
N ILE A 140 -0.57 -9.28 -9.39
CA ILE A 140 -1.25 -10.45 -8.86
C ILE A 140 -0.33 -11.67 -8.95
N SER A 141 0.09 -12.16 -7.79
CA SER A 141 0.92 -13.35 -7.67
C SER A 141 0.04 -14.58 -7.42
N PRO A 142 0.38 -15.76 -7.98
CA PRO A 142 -0.40 -16.99 -7.79
C PRO A 142 -0.60 -17.41 -6.32
N ASP A 143 0.31 -17.01 -5.43
CA ASP A 143 0.33 -17.26 -3.98
C ASP A 143 -0.40 -16.21 -3.14
N LEU A 144 -0.89 -15.11 -3.74
CA LEU A 144 -1.70 -14.10 -3.04
C LEU A 144 -3.10 -14.61 -2.68
N VAL A 145 -3.50 -15.80 -3.14
CA VAL A 145 -4.85 -16.36 -2.91
C VAL A 145 -4.74 -17.65 -2.11
N SER A 146 -5.52 -17.76 -1.04
CA SER A 146 -5.60 -19.02 -0.28
C SER A 146 -6.29 -20.11 -1.11
N GLY A 147 -5.55 -21.16 -1.49
CA GLY A 147 -6.05 -22.31 -2.25
C GLY A 147 -5.34 -22.49 -3.59
N ASP A 148 -5.56 -23.64 -4.24
CA ASP A 148 -4.94 -23.94 -5.53
C ASP A 148 -5.49 -22.99 -6.61
N SER A 149 -4.68 -21.98 -6.93
CA SER A 149 -4.72 -21.08 -8.09
C SER A 149 -5.60 -19.81 -7.98
N ALA A 150 -4.94 -18.65 -8.03
CA ALA A 150 -5.52 -17.33 -8.31
C ALA A 150 -6.08 -17.25 -9.75
N ILE A 151 -7.04 -18.11 -10.11
CA ILE A 151 -7.63 -18.11 -11.45
C ILE A 151 -8.78 -17.11 -11.48
N LEU A 152 -8.48 -15.94 -12.04
CA LEU A 152 -9.51 -15.02 -12.50
C LEU A 152 -10.32 -15.69 -13.62
N PRO A 153 -11.65 -15.42 -13.70
CA PRO A 153 -12.51 -16.05 -14.70
C PRO A 153 -12.11 -15.65 -16.13
N PRO A 154 -12.20 -16.53 -17.14
CA PRO A 154 -11.90 -16.20 -18.54
C PRO A 154 -12.64 -14.96 -19.06
N GLU A 155 -13.87 -14.73 -18.57
CA GLU A 155 -14.69 -13.58 -18.90
C GLU A 155 -14.08 -12.26 -18.44
N PHE A 156 -13.33 -12.26 -17.33
CA PHE A 156 -12.60 -11.08 -16.87
C PHE A 156 -11.51 -10.70 -17.88
N PHE A 157 -10.68 -11.65 -18.30
CA PHE A 157 -9.64 -11.41 -19.30
C PHE A 157 -10.22 -10.91 -20.63
N ALA A 158 -11.40 -11.39 -21.02
CA ALA A 158 -12.09 -10.92 -22.20
C ALA A 158 -12.61 -9.47 -22.06
N ASP A 159 -13.20 -9.09 -20.91
CA ASP A 159 -13.72 -7.73 -20.68
C ASP A 159 -12.60 -6.68 -20.52
N THR A 160 -11.44 -7.08 -20.00
CA THR A 160 -10.36 -6.13 -19.65
C THR A 160 -9.17 -6.14 -20.60
N LYS A 161 -9.22 -6.95 -21.67
CA LYS A 161 -8.10 -7.18 -22.61
C LYS A 161 -7.36 -5.92 -23.07
N ASP A 162 -8.10 -4.85 -23.35
CA ASP A 162 -7.53 -3.62 -23.93
C ASP A 162 -7.23 -2.52 -22.89
N ARG A 163 -7.45 -2.81 -21.59
CA ARG A 163 -7.33 -1.82 -20.50
C ARG A 163 -6.59 -2.33 -19.26
N ALA A 164 -6.19 -3.60 -19.24
CA ALA A 164 -5.55 -4.19 -18.09
C ALA A 164 -4.19 -4.78 -18.46
N LEU A 165 -3.20 -4.53 -17.60
CA LEU A 165 -1.98 -5.32 -17.55
C LEU A 165 -1.92 -6.05 -16.21
N LEU A 166 -1.75 -7.37 -16.28
CA LEU A 166 -1.52 -8.22 -15.11
C LEU A 166 -0.05 -8.66 -15.14
N ALA A 167 0.64 -8.49 -14.02
CA ALA A 167 2.03 -8.90 -13.85
C ALA A 167 2.21 -9.58 -12.48
N SER A 168 3.25 -10.41 -12.34
CA SER A 168 3.51 -11.08 -11.05
C SER A 168 4.27 -10.20 -10.07
N TRP A 169 5.10 -9.29 -10.59
CA TRP A 169 5.81 -8.26 -9.82
C TRP A 169 6.23 -7.07 -10.69
N CYS A 170 6.59 -5.93 -10.09
CA CYS A 170 7.03 -4.73 -10.81
C CYS A 170 8.01 -3.89 -9.98
N PRO A 171 8.80 -3.00 -10.62
CA PRO A 171 9.54 -1.95 -9.92
C PRO A 171 8.58 -0.88 -9.37
N GLN A 172 7.96 -1.16 -8.22
CA GLN A 172 6.86 -0.36 -7.65
C GLN A 172 7.19 1.13 -7.51
N GLU A 173 8.40 1.48 -7.06
CA GLU A 173 8.83 2.88 -6.96
C GLU A 173 8.76 3.58 -8.33
N LYS A 174 9.26 2.93 -9.39
CA LYS A 174 9.23 3.50 -10.75
C LYS A 174 7.82 3.58 -11.30
N VAL A 175 6.97 2.60 -10.98
CA VAL A 175 5.55 2.62 -11.34
C VAL A 175 4.84 3.79 -10.68
N LEU A 176 4.97 3.95 -9.36
CA LEU A 176 4.32 5.05 -8.62
C LEU A 176 4.83 6.44 -9.00
N ASN A 177 6.05 6.56 -9.53
CA ASN A 177 6.58 7.82 -10.08
C ASN A 177 6.26 8.02 -11.58
N HIS A 178 5.56 7.08 -12.24
CA HIS A 178 5.23 7.19 -13.66
C HIS A 178 4.01 8.10 -13.88
N LEU A 179 4.10 9.03 -14.84
CA LEU A 179 3.06 10.04 -15.13
C LEU A 179 1.67 9.46 -15.47
N ALA A 180 1.63 8.23 -15.97
CA ALA A 180 0.38 7.55 -16.28
C ALA A 180 -0.42 7.09 -15.05
N ILE A 181 0.22 6.93 -13.89
CA ILE A 181 -0.46 6.49 -12.66
C ILE A 181 -1.31 7.64 -12.12
N GLY A 182 -2.63 7.42 -12.10
CA GLY A 182 -3.60 8.34 -11.50
C GLY A 182 -3.96 7.99 -10.06
N GLY A 183 -3.66 6.77 -9.61
CA GLY A 183 -3.95 6.38 -8.24
C GLY A 183 -3.52 4.95 -7.90
N PHE A 184 -3.54 4.64 -6.60
CA PHE A 184 -3.01 3.39 -6.06
C PHE A 184 -4.01 2.67 -5.14
N LEU A 185 -4.52 1.52 -5.57
CA LEU A 185 -5.25 0.59 -4.71
C LEU A 185 -4.27 -0.33 -3.98
N THR A 186 -4.26 -0.25 -2.64
CA THR A 186 -3.25 -0.88 -1.80
C THR A 186 -3.80 -1.35 -0.47
N HIS A 187 -3.07 -2.27 0.17
CA HIS A 187 -3.29 -2.70 1.55
C HIS A 187 -2.85 -1.65 2.59
N SER A 188 -2.24 -0.54 2.17
CA SER A 188 -1.75 0.53 3.05
C SER A 188 -0.63 0.10 4.00
N GLY A 189 0.25 -0.81 3.59
CA GLY A 189 1.52 -1.04 4.29
C GLY A 189 2.40 0.21 4.30
N TRP A 190 3.30 0.30 5.28
CA TRP A 190 4.05 1.55 5.50
C TRP A 190 4.96 1.94 4.33
N ASN A 191 5.67 0.99 3.72
CA ASN A 191 6.53 1.28 2.55
C ASN A 191 5.71 1.78 1.36
N SER A 192 4.64 1.07 0.99
CA SER A 192 3.71 1.50 -0.07
C SER A 192 3.09 2.87 0.20
N THR A 193 2.79 3.18 1.46
CA THR A 193 2.27 4.50 1.86
C THR A 193 3.30 5.60 1.61
N ILE A 194 4.53 5.41 2.07
CA ILE A 194 5.62 6.37 1.90
C ILE A 194 5.99 6.56 0.42
N GLU A 195 5.98 5.49 -0.38
CA GLU A 195 6.22 5.55 -1.82
C GLU A 195 5.10 6.31 -2.54
N SER A 196 3.83 6.05 -2.23
CA SER A 196 2.69 6.78 -2.81
C SER A 196 2.73 8.27 -2.50
N VAL A 197 3.06 8.63 -1.24
CA VAL A 197 3.23 10.02 -0.81
C VAL A 197 4.34 10.71 -1.61
N CYS A 198 5.46 10.02 -1.86
CA CYS A 198 6.57 10.61 -2.62
C CYS A 198 6.29 10.74 -4.11
N GLY A 199 5.52 9.81 -4.68
CA GLY A 199 5.04 9.89 -6.06
C GLY A 199 3.89 10.89 -6.26
N GLY A 200 3.31 11.42 -5.17
CA GLY A 200 2.13 12.28 -5.24
C GLY A 200 0.88 11.54 -5.73
N VAL A 201 0.78 10.25 -5.44
CA VAL A 201 -0.29 9.38 -5.94
C VAL A 201 -1.36 9.18 -4.85
N PRO A 202 -2.65 9.50 -5.12
CA PRO A 202 -3.74 9.24 -4.19
C PRO A 202 -4.02 7.74 -4.06
N MET A 203 -4.59 7.35 -2.93
CA MET A 203 -4.70 5.95 -2.51
C MET A 203 -6.16 5.52 -2.29
N ILE A 204 -6.48 4.31 -2.73
CA ILE A 204 -7.56 3.51 -2.16
C ILE A 204 -6.94 2.49 -1.22
N CYS A 205 -7.32 2.57 0.05
CA CYS A 205 -6.78 1.80 1.16
C CYS A 205 -7.71 0.65 1.50
N CYS A 206 -7.24 -0.59 1.44
CA CYS A 206 -7.96 -1.79 1.87
C CYS A 206 -7.14 -2.55 2.93
N PRO A 207 -7.20 -2.17 4.21
CA PRO A 207 -6.28 -2.66 5.24
C PRO A 207 -6.65 -4.04 5.81
N PHE A 208 -5.81 -5.04 5.58
CA PHE A 208 -6.01 -6.42 6.03
C PHE A 208 -5.58 -6.65 7.49
N PHE A 209 -4.35 -6.31 7.87
CA PHE A 209 -3.80 -6.66 9.19
C PHE A 209 -2.63 -5.74 9.63
N ALA A 210 -2.04 -6.03 10.80
CA ALA A 210 -0.93 -5.30 11.39
C ALA A 210 -1.25 -3.80 11.53
N GLU A 211 -0.35 -2.92 11.12
CA GLU A 211 -0.49 -1.46 11.19
C GLU A 211 -1.36 -0.86 10.08
N GLN A 212 -1.81 -1.66 9.10
CA GLN A 212 -2.46 -1.18 7.88
C GLN A 212 -3.71 -0.34 8.18
N GLN A 213 -4.50 -0.69 9.20
CA GLN A 213 -5.67 0.12 9.59
C GLN A 213 -5.26 1.49 10.16
N THR A 214 -4.14 1.54 10.87
CA THR A 214 -3.58 2.79 11.40
C THR A 214 -3.11 3.68 10.24
N ASN A 215 -2.40 3.09 9.28
CA ASN A 215 -1.93 3.79 8.09
C ASN A 215 -3.09 4.28 7.23
N CYS A 216 -4.09 3.43 6.98
CA CYS A 216 -5.31 3.79 6.26
C CYS A 216 -5.99 5.01 6.91
N ARG A 217 -6.23 4.96 8.22
CA ARG A 217 -6.80 6.08 8.97
C ARG A 217 -5.97 7.35 8.83
N TYR A 218 -4.66 7.22 8.88
CA TYR A 218 -3.72 8.33 8.72
C TYR A 218 -3.81 8.94 7.31
N CYS A 219 -3.77 8.11 6.25
CA CYS A 219 -3.93 8.55 4.86
C CYS A 219 -5.26 9.28 4.65
N CYS A 220 -6.37 8.71 5.13
CA CYS A 220 -7.71 9.29 4.94
C CYS A 220 -7.97 10.57 5.72
N THR A 221 -7.39 10.73 6.93
CA THR A 221 -7.78 11.83 7.85
C THR A 221 -6.71 12.87 8.13
N LYS A 222 -5.44 12.54 7.87
CA LYS A 222 -4.31 13.43 8.13
C LYS A 222 -3.60 13.87 6.87
N CYS A 223 -3.29 12.92 5.99
CA CYS A 223 -2.71 13.25 4.68
C CYS A 223 -3.77 13.78 3.72
N GLY A 224 -5.01 13.28 3.80
CA GLY A 224 -6.08 13.65 2.86
C GLY A 224 -5.96 12.96 1.51
N ILE A 225 -5.05 11.98 1.36
CA ILE A 225 -4.75 11.33 0.09
C ILE A 225 -5.44 9.96 -0.06
N GLY A 226 -6.28 9.56 0.90
CA GLY A 226 -6.76 8.18 1.03
C GLY A 226 -8.27 8.05 1.07
N MET A 227 -8.81 7.03 0.41
CA MET A 227 -10.18 6.54 0.56
C MET A 227 -10.16 5.10 1.10
N GLU A 228 -11.05 4.73 2.01
CA GLU A 228 -11.06 3.40 2.66
C GLU A 228 -12.07 2.47 1.96
N ILE A 229 -11.64 1.23 1.64
CA ILE A 229 -12.49 0.08 1.31
C ILE A 229 -12.58 -0.82 2.55
N ASN A 230 -13.78 -1.34 2.83
CA ASN A 230 -13.96 -2.30 3.92
C ASN A 230 -13.42 -3.69 3.55
N ASN A 231 -12.98 -4.45 4.57
CA ASN A 231 -12.45 -5.81 4.34
C ASN A 231 -13.50 -6.80 3.80
N ASP A 232 -14.80 -6.53 4.02
CA ASP A 232 -15.89 -7.18 3.30
C ASP A 232 -16.06 -6.52 1.92
N VAL A 233 -15.06 -6.71 1.07
CA VAL A 233 -14.92 -6.05 -0.23
C VAL A 233 -16.15 -6.31 -1.09
N LYS A 234 -16.73 -5.24 -1.66
CA LYS A 234 -17.81 -5.32 -2.64
C LYS A 234 -17.36 -4.68 -3.96
N ARG A 235 -17.62 -5.34 -5.07
CA ARG A 235 -17.28 -4.86 -6.41
C ARG A 235 -17.84 -3.47 -6.72
N ASP A 236 -19.02 -3.14 -6.23
CA ASP A 236 -19.66 -1.83 -6.45
C ASP A 236 -18.89 -0.71 -5.74
N GLU A 237 -18.34 -0.99 -4.55
CA GLU A 237 -17.49 -0.05 -3.81
C GLU A 237 -16.14 0.13 -4.51
N VAL A 238 -15.51 -0.97 -4.95
CA VAL A 238 -14.27 -0.95 -5.74
C VAL A 238 -14.46 -0.17 -7.04
N GLU A 239 -15.56 -0.43 -7.77
CA GLU A 239 -15.91 0.28 -9.00
C GLU A 239 -16.03 1.79 -8.75
N SER A 240 -16.85 2.17 -7.78
CA SER A 240 -17.11 3.58 -7.49
C SER A 240 -15.84 4.32 -7.10
N LEU A 241 -14.99 3.72 -6.27
CA LEU A 241 -13.76 4.35 -5.82
C LEU A 241 -12.69 4.38 -6.90
N ALA A 242 -12.60 3.35 -7.75
CA ALA A 242 -11.69 3.37 -8.90
C ALA A 242 -12.02 4.51 -9.88
N ARG A 243 -13.32 4.77 -10.12
CA ARG A 243 -13.75 5.94 -10.91
C ARG A 243 -13.46 7.26 -10.21
N GLU A 244 -13.75 7.35 -8.90
CA GLU A 244 -13.48 8.56 -8.11
C GLU A 244 -11.99 8.92 -8.09
N LEU A 245 -11.11 7.92 -8.09
CA LEU A 245 -9.67 8.09 -8.03
C LEU A 245 -9.08 8.72 -9.30
N THR A 246 -9.62 8.40 -10.48
CA THR A 246 -9.10 8.89 -11.77
C THR A 246 -9.91 10.05 -12.34
N GLU A 247 -11.23 10.07 -12.14
CA GLU A 247 -12.14 11.04 -12.76
C GLU A 247 -12.73 12.05 -11.75
N GLY A 248 -12.83 11.63 -10.48
CA GLY A 248 -13.48 12.37 -9.41
C GLY A 248 -12.70 13.56 -8.88
N ASP A 249 -13.34 14.34 -8.02
CA ASP A 249 -12.71 15.51 -7.39
C ASP A 249 -11.72 15.06 -6.31
N LYS A 250 -12.03 14.00 -5.55
CA LYS A 250 -11.15 13.50 -4.50
C LYS A 250 -9.85 12.91 -5.04
N GLY A 251 -9.85 12.41 -6.27
CA GLY A 251 -8.64 11.94 -6.95
C GLY A 251 -7.73 13.07 -7.44
N LYS A 252 -8.26 14.30 -7.55
CA LYS A 252 -7.54 15.49 -8.03
C LYS A 252 -7.03 16.41 -6.91
N GLU A 253 -7.49 16.19 -5.67
CA GLU A 253 -7.04 16.89 -4.45
C GLU A 253 -5.68 16.40 -3.97
#